data_AF-A0A8T5N8L0-F1
#
_entry.id   AF-A0A8T5N8L0-F1
#
_cell.length_a   1.000
_cell.length_b   1.000
_cell.length_c   1.000
_cell.angle_alpha   90.00
_cell.angle_beta   90.00
_cell.angle_gamma   90.00
#
_symmetry.space_group_name_H-M   'P 1'
#
loop_
_entity.id
_entity.type
_entity.pdbx_description
1 polymer ?
#
loop_
_entity_poly.entity_id
_entity_poly.type
_entity_poly.pdbx_seq_one_letter_code
_entity_poly.pdbx_strand_id
1 'polypeptide(L)'
;MQKYSILKKICKDFAKKDKNVIDIILFGSLAREKEKPEDIDIAVILPDDIEVDRLEKQIFAKMKLPVHITVLKLKTLFKETLWKTIIHEGISLINNKSISEKLGFESYVLFWYNLAKLKTIDKVRFSHALFGRSDGNGLLKKSNGKSLGKGVLLIPVDKEDEIRDLFYEWELPFERRRILAER
;
A
#
# COMPACT_ATOMS: atom_id res chain seq x y z
N MET A 1 5.80 -3.13 14.27
CA MET A 1 6.62 -1.91 14.48
C MET A 1 8.13 -2.16 14.59
N GLN A 2 8.63 -3.08 15.43
CA GLN A 2 10.08 -3.27 15.64
C GLN A 2 10.84 -3.76 14.39
N LYS A 3 10.26 -4.66 13.59
CA LYS A 3 10.84 -5.14 12.32
C LYS A 3 11.05 -4.02 11.29
N TYR A 4 10.06 -3.13 11.12
CA TYR A 4 10.14 -1.99 10.20
C TYR A 4 11.26 -1.02 10.57
N SER A 5 11.42 -0.72 11.86
CA SER A 5 12.51 0.13 12.38
C SER A 5 13.90 -0.43 12.02
N ILE A 6 14.11 -1.74 12.22
CA ILE A 6 15.36 -2.42 11.90
C ILE A 6 15.61 -2.39 10.38
N LEU A 7 14.59 -2.75 9.59
CA LEU A 7 14.65 -2.76 8.13
C LEU A 7 15.07 -1.38 7.59
N LYS A 8 14.37 -0.33 8.04
CA LYS A 8 14.65 1.06 7.68
C LYS A 8 16.09 1.44 7.99
N LYS A 9 16.62 1.06 9.16
CA LYS A 9 18.01 1.35 9.53
C LYS A 9 19.00 0.67 8.58
N ILE A 10 18.82 -0.63 8.33
CA ILE A 10 19.68 -1.41 7.43
C ILE A 10 19.69 -0.81 6.02
N CYS A 11 18.52 -0.51 5.47
CA CYS A 11 18.37 0.06 4.13
C CYS A 11 19.00 1.46 4.01
N LYS A 12 18.82 2.33 5.02
CA LYS A 12 19.47 3.65 5.04
C LYS A 12 20.99 3.53 5.10
N ASP A 13 21.52 2.65 5.93
CA ASP A 13 22.97 2.45 6.05
C ASP A 13 23.55 1.83 4.78
N PHE A 14 22.78 1.00 4.07
CA PHE A 14 23.15 0.46 2.77
C PHE A 14 23.21 1.55 1.70
N ALA A 15 22.13 2.34 1.54
CA ALA A 15 22.07 3.42 0.55
C ALA A 15 23.10 4.53 0.79
N LYS A 16 23.55 4.74 2.04
CA LYS A 16 24.67 5.66 2.34
C LYS A 16 26.02 5.16 1.82
N LYS A 17 26.22 3.84 1.80
CA LYS A 17 27.48 3.20 1.38
C LYS A 17 27.53 3.01 -0.13
N ASP A 18 26.39 2.71 -0.74
CA ASP A 18 26.27 2.53 -2.18
C ASP A 18 25.47 3.68 -2.80
N LYS A 19 26.19 4.66 -3.37
CA LYS A 19 25.59 5.84 -4.02
C LYS A 19 24.83 5.49 -5.30
N ASN A 20 24.94 4.25 -5.78
CA ASN A 20 24.23 3.80 -6.97
C ASN A 20 22.79 3.37 -6.67
N VAL A 21 22.33 3.44 -5.42
CA VAL A 21 20.94 3.15 -5.08
C VAL A 21 20.11 4.43 -5.19
N ILE A 22 19.12 4.44 -6.09
CA ILE A 22 18.18 5.56 -6.23
C ILE A 22 17.17 5.53 -5.08
N ASP A 23 16.54 4.38 -4.84
CA ASP A 23 15.62 4.21 -3.73
C ASP A 23 15.52 2.74 -3.28
N ILE A 24 15.06 2.53 -2.06
CA ILE A 24 14.69 1.23 -1.51
C ILE A 24 13.27 1.37 -1.00
N ILE A 25 12.35 0.63 -1.60
CA ILE A 25 10.92 0.83 -1.44
C ILE A 25 10.33 -0.41 -0.80
N LEU A 26 9.71 -0.26 0.36
CA LEU A 26 8.84 -1.27 0.92
C LEU A 26 7.49 -1.19 0.21
N PHE A 27 6.96 -2.31 -0.25
CA PHE A 27 5.60 -2.40 -0.80
C PHE A 27 4.91 -3.67 -0.29
N GLY A 28 3.73 -3.98 -0.81
CA GLY A 28 2.99 -5.19 -0.45
C GLY A 28 2.22 -5.05 0.86
N SER A 29 1.88 -6.20 1.45
CA SER A 29 1.03 -6.27 2.64
C SER A 29 1.58 -5.54 3.87
N LEU A 30 2.91 -5.48 4.02
CA LEU A 30 3.52 -4.76 5.14
C LEU A 30 3.40 -3.24 4.97
N ALA A 31 3.40 -2.72 3.73
CA ALA A 31 3.24 -1.30 3.48
C ALA A 31 1.80 -0.81 3.75
N ARG A 32 0.79 -1.70 3.64
CA ARG A 32 -0.62 -1.42 3.96
C ARG A 32 -0.98 -1.68 5.43
N GLU A 33 0.00 -1.65 6.34
CA GLU A 33 -0.20 -1.80 7.79
C GLU A 33 -0.93 -3.09 8.25
N LYS A 34 -0.92 -4.19 7.47
CA LYS A 34 -1.51 -5.44 7.95
C LYS A 34 -0.88 -5.90 9.26
N GLU A 35 -1.71 -6.29 10.23
CA GLU A 35 -1.27 -6.70 11.58
C GLU A 35 -0.29 -7.90 11.59
N LYS A 36 -0.35 -8.76 10.56
CA LYS A 36 0.53 -9.92 10.38
C LYS A 36 1.01 -10.03 8.92
N PRO A 37 2.14 -9.40 8.57
CA PRO A 37 2.77 -9.60 7.28
C PRO A 37 3.52 -10.95 7.29
N GLU A 38 3.19 -11.80 6.32
CA GLU A 38 3.83 -13.12 6.13
C GLU A 38 5.22 -12.95 5.51
N ASP A 39 5.32 -12.11 4.48
CA ASP A 39 6.57 -11.75 3.78
C ASP A 39 6.79 -10.23 3.73
N ILE A 40 8.06 -9.83 3.57
CA ILE A 40 8.46 -8.43 3.41
C ILE A 40 8.90 -8.21 1.96
N ASP A 41 8.12 -7.46 1.19
CA ASP A 41 8.44 -7.15 -0.20
C ASP A 41 9.20 -5.82 -0.33
N ILE A 42 10.38 -5.86 -0.93
CA ILE A 42 11.24 -4.69 -1.13
C ILE A 42 11.63 -4.57 -2.59
N ALA A 43 11.43 -3.38 -3.15
CA ALA A 43 11.97 -3.01 -4.45
C ALA A 43 13.22 -2.16 -4.26
N VAL A 44 14.30 -2.49 -4.96
CA VAL A 44 15.52 -1.66 -5.01
C VAL A 44 15.60 -1.04 -6.39
N ILE A 45 15.58 0.30 -6.44
CA ILE A 45 15.65 1.05 -7.69
C ILE A 45 17.10 1.44 -7.96
N LEU A 46 17.59 1.08 -9.14
CA LEU A 46 18.96 1.33 -9.58
C LEU A 46 18.99 2.11 -10.91
N PRO A 47 20.08 2.86 -11.15
CA PRO A 47 20.47 3.30 -12.48
C PRO A 47 20.63 2.11 -13.44
N ASP A 48 20.43 2.35 -14.73
CA ASP A 48 20.38 1.26 -15.72
C ASP A 48 21.73 0.60 -16.01
N ASP A 49 22.82 1.29 -15.73
CA ASP A 49 24.21 0.88 -15.94
C ASP A 49 24.76 -0.02 -14.82
N ILE A 50 24.00 -0.22 -13.75
CA ILE A 50 24.41 -1.04 -12.60
C ILE A 50 23.96 -2.50 -12.79
N GLU A 51 24.85 -3.44 -12.43
CA GLU A 51 24.54 -4.87 -12.41
C GLU A 51 23.82 -5.30 -11.13
N VAL A 52 22.79 -6.14 -11.29
CA VAL A 52 21.85 -6.54 -10.23
C VAL A 52 22.46 -7.56 -9.25
N ASP A 53 23.17 -8.56 -9.77
CA ASP A 53 23.66 -9.73 -9.02
C ASP A 53 24.59 -9.39 -7.84
N ARG A 54 25.32 -8.27 -7.94
CA ARG A 54 26.23 -7.80 -6.90
C ARG A 54 25.46 -7.29 -5.68
N LEU A 55 24.30 -6.68 -5.90
CA LEU A 55 23.59 -5.92 -4.88
C LEU A 55 22.66 -6.82 -4.05
N GLU A 56 21.95 -7.72 -4.72
CA GLU A 56 21.07 -8.69 -4.06
C GLU A 56 21.82 -9.45 -2.97
N LYS A 57 22.99 -10.02 -3.30
CA LYS A 57 23.82 -10.76 -2.34
C LYS A 57 24.21 -9.94 -1.10
N GLN A 58 24.49 -8.64 -1.27
CA GLN A 58 24.88 -7.77 -0.15
C GLN A 58 23.71 -7.41 0.76
N ILE A 59 22.52 -7.23 0.18
CA ILE A 59 21.30 -6.90 0.94
C ILE A 59 20.79 -8.16 1.65
N PHE A 60 20.71 -9.30 0.95
CA PHE A 60 20.32 -10.59 1.53
C PHE A 60 21.25 -11.01 2.69
N ALA A 61 22.57 -10.88 2.54
CA ALA A 61 23.51 -11.25 3.59
C ALA A 61 23.34 -10.46 4.90
N LYS A 62 22.80 -9.22 4.81
CA LYS A 62 22.54 -8.37 5.99
C LYS A 62 21.14 -8.57 6.56
N MET A 63 20.20 -9.04 5.76
CA MET A 63 18.81 -9.25 6.14
C MET A 63 18.60 -10.69 6.62
N LYS A 64 18.65 -10.91 7.94
CA LYS A 64 18.22 -12.16 8.58
C LYS A 64 16.70 -12.31 8.65
N LEU A 65 15.97 -11.71 7.71
CA LEU A 65 14.51 -11.69 7.65
C LEU A 65 14.07 -12.36 6.35
N PRO A 66 12.91 -13.03 6.31
CA PRO A 66 12.31 -13.48 5.06
C PRO A 66 11.86 -12.25 4.27
N VAL A 67 12.73 -11.79 3.38
CA VAL A 67 12.51 -10.60 2.54
C VAL A 67 12.55 -11.04 1.09
N HIS A 68 11.50 -10.72 0.35
CA HIS A 68 11.51 -10.83 -1.10
C HIS A 68 12.07 -9.52 -1.67
N ILE A 69 13.19 -9.60 -2.37
CA ILE A 69 13.85 -8.44 -2.96
C ILE A 69 13.63 -8.50 -4.48
N THR A 70 13.09 -7.42 -5.03
CA THR A 70 12.99 -7.21 -6.48
C THR A 70 13.88 -6.04 -6.86
N VAL A 71 14.83 -6.25 -7.75
CA VAL A 71 15.67 -5.15 -8.26
C VAL A 71 15.10 -4.63 -9.56
N LEU A 72 14.88 -3.32 -9.63
CA LEU A 72 14.29 -2.64 -10.78
C LEU A 72 15.24 -1.56 -11.31
N LYS A 73 15.42 -1.54 -12.63
CA LYS A 73 16.15 -0.48 -13.33
C LYS A 73 15.21 0.65 -13.72
N LEU A 74 15.69 1.89 -13.71
CA LEU A 74 14.86 3.06 -13.95
C LEU A 74 14.15 3.03 -15.33
N LYS A 75 14.82 2.62 -16.41
CA LYS A 75 14.23 2.53 -17.76
C LYS A 75 13.16 1.45 -17.89
N THR A 76 13.26 0.37 -17.10
CA THR A 76 12.31 -0.75 -17.17
C THR A 76 11.21 -0.63 -16.12
N LEU A 77 11.38 0.20 -15.09
CA LEU A 77 10.43 0.38 -14.00
C LEU A 77 8.99 0.54 -14.50
N PHE A 78 8.74 1.47 -15.43
CA PHE A 78 7.39 1.74 -15.93
C PHE A 78 6.83 0.69 -16.91
N LYS A 79 7.63 -0.29 -17.32
CA LYS A 79 7.19 -1.41 -18.15
C LYS A 79 6.67 -2.59 -17.31
N GLU A 80 7.14 -2.70 -16.06
CA GLU A 80 6.78 -3.78 -15.15
C GLU A 80 5.42 -3.54 -14.49
N THR A 81 4.57 -4.55 -14.33
CA THR A 81 3.28 -4.36 -13.63
C THR A 81 3.45 -3.88 -12.18
N LEU A 82 4.62 -4.17 -11.59
CA LEU A 82 4.97 -3.84 -10.21
C LEU A 82 5.03 -2.33 -9.92
N TRP A 83 5.32 -1.48 -10.92
CA TRP A 83 5.36 -0.02 -10.68
C TRP A 83 4.00 0.52 -10.22
N LYS A 84 2.89 -0.08 -10.67
CA LYS A 84 1.54 0.31 -10.24
C LYS A 84 1.34 0.05 -8.76
N THR A 85 1.87 -1.07 -8.26
CA THR A 85 1.85 -1.36 -6.83
C THR A 85 2.71 -0.35 -6.09
N ILE A 86 3.96 -0.17 -6.52
CA ILE A 86 4.94 0.74 -5.90
C ILE A 86 4.43 2.19 -5.83
N ILE A 87 3.82 2.72 -6.89
CA ILE A 87 3.35 4.11 -6.89
C ILE A 87 2.19 4.31 -5.92
N HIS A 88 1.34 3.30 -5.76
CA HIS A 88 0.16 3.39 -4.92
C HIS A 88 0.46 3.15 -3.45
N GLU A 89 1.24 2.12 -3.10
CA GLU A 89 1.45 1.70 -1.71
C GLU A 89 2.91 1.74 -1.25
N GLY A 90 3.84 2.02 -2.16
CA GLY A 90 5.26 1.98 -1.85
C GLY A 90 5.66 3.06 -0.86
N ILE A 91 6.52 2.69 0.09
CA ILE A 91 7.14 3.59 1.07
C ILE A 91 8.64 3.52 0.89
N SER A 92 9.27 4.66 0.60
CA SER A 92 10.72 4.74 0.56
C SER A 92 11.29 4.57 1.97
N LEU A 93 12.12 3.53 2.15
CA LEU A 93 12.83 3.27 3.40
C LEU A 93 13.98 4.27 3.61
N ILE A 94 14.44 4.95 2.56
CA ILE A 94 15.51 5.95 2.65
C ILE A 94 14.99 7.26 3.25
N ASN A 95 13.90 7.81 2.72
CA ASN A 95 13.35 9.11 3.12
C ASN A 95 12.08 9.02 3.98
N ASN A 96 11.46 7.84 4.11
CA ASN A 96 10.24 7.60 4.86
C ASN A 96 9.03 8.40 4.36
N LYS A 97 8.92 8.56 3.04
CA LYS A 97 7.74 9.09 2.37
C LYS A 97 7.14 8.04 1.45
N SER A 98 5.82 8.12 1.22
CA SER A 98 5.20 7.31 0.18
C SER A 98 5.72 7.73 -1.20
N ILE A 99 5.73 6.79 -2.14
CA ILE A 99 6.16 7.08 -3.51
C ILE A 99 5.20 8.04 -4.20
N SER A 100 3.89 7.91 -3.97
CA SER A 100 2.91 8.89 -4.46
C SER A 100 3.23 10.30 -3.97
N GLU A 101 3.54 10.47 -2.68
CA GLU A 101 3.83 11.79 -2.10
C GLU A 101 5.09 12.41 -2.71
N LYS A 102 6.14 11.61 -2.94
CA LYS A 102 7.36 12.08 -3.62
C LYS A 102 7.08 12.58 -5.04
N LEU A 103 6.04 12.06 -5.68
CA LEU A 103 5.62 12.46 -7.01
C LEU A 103 4.56 13.57 -7.01
N GLY A 104 4.16 14.08 -5.84
CA GLY A 104 3.16 15.15 -5.72
C GLY A 104 1.71 14.66 -5.71
N PHE A 105 1.46 13.38 -5.46
CA PHE A 105 0.13 12.77 -5.46
C PHE A 105 -0.24 12.14 -4.12
N GLU A 106 -1.54 12.05 -3.89
CA GLU A 106 -2.15 11.21 -2.87
C GLU A 106 -2.75 9.95 -3.53
N SER A 107 -2.62 8.82 -2.84
CA SER A 107 -3.04 7.52 -3.36
C SER A 107 -4.31 7.06 -2.67
N TYR A 108 -5.33 6.77 -3.47
CA TYR A 108 -6.65 6.38 -2.99
C TYR A 108 -7.15 5.12 -3.71
N VAL A 109 -8.20 4.54 -3.14
CA VAL A 109 -9.00 3.48 -3.73
C VAL A 109 -10.44 3.94 -3.81
N LEU A 110 -10.97 3.94 -5.03
CA LEU A 110 -12.40 4.04 -5.26
C LEU A 110 -13.03 2.66 -5.14
N PHE A 111 -14.11 2.58 -4.37
CA PHE A 111 -14.94 1.40 -4.26
C PHE A 111 -16.34 1.71 -4.78
N TRP A 112 -16.88 0.81 -5.60
CA TRP A 112 -18.28 0.80 -6.00
C TRP A 112 -18.93 -0.46 -5.44
N TYR A 113 -19.94 -0.32 -4.59
CA TYR A 113 -20.62 -1.45 -3.96
C TYR A 113 -22.14 -1.36 -4.14
N ASN A 114 -22.79 -2.51 -4.14
CA ASN A 114 -24.24 -2.60 -4.28
C ASN A 114 -24.86 -3.42 -3.16
N LEU A 115 -25.89 -2.86 -2.51
CA LEU A 115 -26.64 -3.49 -1.43
C LEU A 115 -27.81 -4.35 -1.91
N ALA A 116 -27.98 -4.58 -3.22
CA ALA A 116 -29.14 -5.27 -3.79
C ALA A 116 -29.37 -6.67 -3.20
N LYS A 117 -28.30 -7.39 -2.84
CA LYS A 117 -28.37 -8.73 -2.24
C LYS A 117 -28.79 -8.74 -0.77
N LEU A 118 -28.68 -7.60 -0.07
CA LEU A 118 -29.01 -7.53 1.34
C LEU A 118 -30.51 -7.31 1.55
N LYS A 119 -31.07 -7.94 2.59
CA LYS A 119 -32.42 -7.64 3.08
C LYS A 119 -32.44 -6.26 3.73
N THR A 120 -33.62 -5.65 3.85
CA THR A 120 -33.78 -4.29 4.41
C THR A 120 -33.09 -4.12 5.77
N ILE A 121 -33.25 -5.10 6.68
CA ILE A 121 -32.62 -5.07 8.01
C ILE A 121 -31.09 -5.08 7.91
N ASP A 122 -30.52 -5.86 6.97
CA ASP A 122 -29.08 -5.98 6.78
C ASP A 122 -28.50 -4.76 6.07
N LYS A 123 -29.25 -4.10 5.17
CA LYS A 123 -28.86 -2.80 4.60
C LYS A 123 -28.66 -1.75 5.69
N VAL A 124 -29.57 -1.71 6.67
CA VAL A 124 -29.48 -0.78 7.80
C VAL A 124 -28.27 -1.11 8.67
N ARG A 125 -28.07 -2.39 9.01
CA ARG A 125 -26.92 -2.82 9.83
C ARG A 125 -25.58 -2.56 9.13
N PHE A 126 -25.48 -2.86 7.84
CA PHE A 126 -24.31 -2.55 7.03
C PHE A 126 -24.05 -1.04 7.00
N SER A 127 -25.09 -0.23 6.77
CA SER A 127 -24.98 1.23 6.81
C SER A 127 -24.46 1.71 8.16
N HIS A 128 -24.87 1.09 9.27
CA HIS A 128 -24.34 1.41 10.59
C HIS A 128 -22.89 0.99 10.79
N ALA A 129 -22.47 -0.15 10.26
CA ALA A 129 -21.07 -0.57 10.31
C ALA A 129 -20.18 0.40 9.51
N LEU A 130 -20.62 0.76 8.31
CA LEU A 130 -19.85 1.60 7.38
C LEU A 130 -19.84 3.08 7.81
N PHE A 131 -21.00 3.68 8.02
CA PHE A 131 -21.13 5.13 8.29
C PHE A 131 -21.26 5.46 9.77
N GLY A 132 -21.57 4.49 10.62
CA GLY A 132 -21.87 4.71 12.03
C GLY A 132 -23.37 4.95 12.26
N ARG A 133 -23.71 5.34 13.48
CA ARG A 133 -25.07 5.76 13.83
C ARG A 133 -25.13 7.28 13.78
N SER A 134 -25.75 7.91 14.78
CA SER A 134 -25.86 9.36 14.94
C SER A 134 -24.52 10.07 15.18
N ASP A 135 -23.48 9.34 15.61
CA ASP A 135 -22.15 9.90 15.90
C ASP A 135 -21.19 9.90 14.69
N GLY A 136 -21.59 9.24 13.60
CA GLY A 136 -20.79 9.08 12.39
C GLY A 136 -19.51 8.26 12.58
N ASN A 137 -19.34 7.54 13.70
CA ASN A 137 -18.10 6.81 14.02
C ASN A 137 -18.05 5.40 13.39
N GLY A 138 -18.52 5.28 12.15
CA GLY A 138 -18.39 4.05 11.36
C GLY A 138 -16.99 3.83 10.82
N LEU A 139 -16.81 2.69 10.14
CA LEU A 139 -15.53 2.32 9.52
C LEU A 139 -15.03 3.40 8.55
N LEU A 140 -15.93 4.00 7.75
CA LEU A 140 -15.54 5.02 6.77
C LEU A 140 -14.80 6.19 7.42
N LYS A 141 -15.27 6.67 8.57
CA LYS A 141 -14.63 7.78 9.30
C LYS A 141 -13.31 7.33 9.94
N LYS A 142 -13.25 6.11 10.50
CA LYS A 142 -12.04 5.54 11.11
C LYS A 142 -10.92 5.37 10.08
N SER A 143 -11.27 4.98 8.86
CA SER A 143 -10.34 4.84 7.74
C SER A 143 -10.05 6.16 7.01
N ASN A 144 -10.50 7.31 7.55
CA ASN A 144 -10.39 8.64 6.91
C ASN A 144 -10.91 8.67 5.45
N GLY A 145 -11.91 7.85 5.17
CA GLY A 145 -12.54 7.74 3.86
C GLY A 145 -13.66 8.75 3.65
N LYS A 146 -14.06 8.92 2.40
CA LYS A 146 -15.13 9.84 1.96
C LYS A 146 -16.18 9.07 1.16
N SER A 147 -17.44 9.42 1.35
CA SER A 147 -18.51 8.99 0.45
C SER A 147 -18.59 9.98 -0.71
N LEU A 148 -18.54 9.48 -1.94
CA LEU A 148 -18.71 10.31 -3.15
C LEU A 148 -20.13 10.23 -3.72
N GLY A 149 -20.98 9.39 -3.14
CA GLY A 149 -22.35 9.17 -3.59
C GLY A 149 -22.89 7.82 -3.16
N LYS A 150 -24.07 7.47 -3.66
CA LYS A 150 -24.70 6.18 -3.35
C LYS A 150 -23.82 5.05 -3.85
N GLY A 151 -23.33 4.22 -2.92
CA GLY A 151 -22.53 3.05 -3.27
C GLY A 151 -21.09 3.37 -3.70
N VAL A 152 -20.60 4.61 -3.54
CA VAL A 152 -19.25 5.01 -3.98
C VAL A 152 -18.45 5.57 -2.82
N LEU A 153 -17.30 4.96 -2.53
CA LEU A 153 -16.38 5.39 -1.47
C LEU A 153 -15.02 5.72 -2.06
N LEU A 154 -14.35 6.72 -1.48
CA LEU A 154 -12.96 7.07 -1.70
C LEU A 154 -12.18 6.84 -0.41
N ILE A 155 -11.23 5.91 -0.43
CA ILE A 155 -10.52 5.43 0.76
C ILE A 155 -9.02 5.62 0.56
N PRO A 156 -8.26 6.13 1.55
CA PRO A 156 -6.80 6.08 1.52
C PRO A 156 -6.27 4.66 1.25
N VAL A 157 -5.25 4.52 0.40
CA VAL A 157 -4.75 3.20 -0.04
C VAL A 157 -4.26 2.29 1.09
N ASP A 158 -3.75 2.88 2.17
CA ASP A 158 -3.30 2.18 3.38
C ASP A 158 -4.46 1.58 4.19
N LYS A 159 -5.69 2.04 3.95
CA LYS A 159 -6.93 1.52 4.57
C LYS A 159 -7.79 0.67 3.64
N GLU A 160 -7.25 0.32 2.46
CA GLU A 160 -7.96 -0.48 1.46
C GLU A 160 -8.41 -1.84 2.00
N ASP A 161 -7.55 -2.51 2.77
CA ASP A 161 -7.79 -3.86 3.26
C ASP A 161 -8.95 -3.88 4.28
N GLU A 162 -9.07 -2.87 5.16
CA GLU A 162 -10.17 -2.75 6.14
C GLU A 162 -11.55 -2.70 5.47
N ILE A 163 -11.70 -1.90 4.42
CA ILE A 163 -12.96 -1.76 3.68
C ILE A 163 -13.27 -3.02 2.89
N ARG A 164 -12.25 -3.65 2.32
CA ARG A 164 -12.41 -4.89 1.56
C ARG A 164 -12.89 -6.03 2.46
N ASP A 165 -12.30 -6.13 3.65
CA ASP A 165 -12.65 -7.17 4.62
C ASP A 165 -14.10 -6.99 5.09
N LEU A 166 -14.55 -5.76 5.34
CA LEU A 166 -15.97 -5.48 5.60
C LEU A 166 -16.87 -5.93 4.44
N PHE A 167 -16.51 -5.68 3.18
CA PHE A 167 -17.34 -6.12 2.06
C PHE A 167 -17.40 -7.64 1.92
N TYR A 168 -16.30 -8.35 2.21
CA TYR A 168 -16.28 -9.80 2.22
C TYR A 168 -17.10 -10.40 3.36
N GLU A 169 -17.00 -9.87 4.57
CA GLU A 169 -17.81 -10.30 5.72
C GLU A 169 -19.32 -10.22 5.45
N TRP A 170 -19.73 -9.24 4.65
CA TRP A 170 -21.13 -9.00 4.29
C TRP A 170 -21.53 -9.63 2.95
N GLU A 171 -20.64 -10.39 2.31
CA GLU A 171 -20.82 -11.01 0.99
C GLU A 171 -21.31 -10.01 -0.09
N LEU A 172 -20.84 -8.77 0.01
CA LEU A 172 -21.26 -7.69 -0.87
C LEU A 172 -20.48 -7.72 -2.19
N PRO A 173 -21.16 -7.64 -3.34
CA PRO A 173 -20.47 -7.41 -4.60
C PRO A 173 -19.92 -5.98 -4.63
N PHE A 174 -18.64 -5.85 -4.97
CA PHE A 174 -17.99 -4.56 -5.17
C PHE A 174 -16.97 -4.60 -6.30
N GLU A 175 -16.73 -3.43 -6.89
CA GLU A 175 -15.60 -3.15 -7.76
C GLU A 175 -14.66 -2.17 -7.07
N ARG A 176 -13.38 -2.20 -7.44
CA ARG A 176 -12.40 -1.25 -6.92
C ARG A 176 -11.42 -0.77 -7.99
N ARG A 177 -10.98 0.48 -7.88
CA ARG A 177 -9.89 1.04 -8.69
C ARG A 177 -9.00 1.90 -7.81
N ARG A 178 -7.68 1.67 -7.88
CA ARG A 178 -6.70 2.59 -7.28
C ARG A 178 -6.54 3.80 -8.19
N ILE A 179 -6.46 4.99 -7.58
CA ILE A 179 -6.31 6.27 -8.28
C ILE A 179 -5.25 7.13 -7.58
N LEU A 180 -4.62 8.00 -8.35
CA LEU A 180 -3.75 9.05 -7.84
C LEU A 180 -4.49 10.37 -8.00
N ALA A 181 -4.55 11.16 -6.93
CA ALA A 181 -5.12 12.50 -6.93
C ALA A 181 -4.00 13.51 -6.69
N GLU A 182 -4.05 14.65 -7.39
CA GLU A 182 -3.15 15.77 -7.12
C GLU A 182 -3.35 16.26 -5.68
N ARG A 183 -2.24 16.65 -5.05
CA ARG A 183 -2.23 17.16 -3.67
C ARG A 183 -2.64 18.64 -3.60
#